data_AF-A0A8T1WYT8-F1
#
_entry.id   AF-A0A8T1WYT8-F1
#
_cell.length_a   1.000
_cell.length_b   1.000
_cell.length_c   1.000
_cell.angle_alpha   90.00
_cell.angle_beta   90.00
_cell.angle_gamma   90.00
#
_symmetry.space_group_name_H-M   'P 1'
#
loop_
_entity.id
_entity.type
_entity.pdbx_description
1 polymer ?
#
loop_
_entity_poly.entity_id
_entity_poly.type
_entity_poly.pdbx_seq_one_letter_code
_entity_poly.pdbx_strand_id
1 'polypeptide(L)'
;MSTPKDTRLSPMARLEQAARKLTIYSRALQEQLARLRQEVAAEKQAVLTSEDDVSESSARLQEIEQLMTKLQGEISALSVLPPSHDDGSLVARRQELEELEEERQEELELLAHINSVLRMHRSTQSKMQRMIATLSRELNRVRQREQAVVLTALRTRIVKVLVPKM
;
A
#
# COMPACT_ATOMS: atom_id res chain seq x y z
N MET A 1 64.05 -7.19 11.82
CA MET A 1 63.04 -8.09 12.41
C MET A 1 61.88 -7.22 12.89
N SER A 2 60.84 -7.06 12.06
CA SER A 2 59.65 -6.28 12.43
C SER A 2 58.74 -7.13 13.30
N THR A 3 58.51 -6.71 14.54
CA THR A 3 57.48 -7.30 15.40
C THR A 3 56.10 -6.88 14.89
N PRO A 4 55.11 -7.80 14.82
CA PRO A 4 53.77 -7.44 14.42
C PRO A 4 53.16 -6.56 15.53
N LYS A 5 52.79 -5.31 15.20
CA LYS A 5 52.01 -4.45 16.08
C LYS A 5 50.69 -5.16 16.40
N ASP A 6 50.59 -5.73 17.61
CA ASP A 6 49.37 -6.31 18.14
C ASP A 6 48.27 -5.25 18.14
N THR A 7 47.45 -5.24 17.08
CA THR A 7 46.43 -4.21 16.82
C THR A 7 45.15 -4.54 17.61
N ARG A 8 45.30 -4.98 18.86
CA ARG A 8 44.17 -5.36 19.71
C ARG A 8 43.66 -4.10 20.38
N LEU A 9 42.53 -3.58 19.87
CA LEU A 9 41.79 -2.49 20.50
C LEU A 9 41.57 -2.79 21.98
N SER A 10 41.73 -1.76 22.82
CA SER A 10 41.38 -1.84 24.24
C SER A 10 39.90 -2.21 24.40
N PRO A 11 39.51 -2.87 25.50
CA PRO A 11 38.11 -3.21 25.76
C PRO A 11 37.16 -2.02 25.63
N MET A 12 37.60 -0.81 26.01
CA MET A 12 36.84 0.42 25.85
C MET A 12 36.68 0.83 24.38
N ALA A 13 37.76 0.82 23.59
CA ALA A 13 37.69 1.15 22.17
C ALA A 13 36.78 0.16 21.40
N ARG A 14 36.72 -1.11 21.84
CA ARG A 14 35.77 -2.11 21.29
C ARG A 14 34.32 -1.80 21.67
N LEU A 15 34.06 -1.41 22.92
CA LEU A 15 32.72 -1.03 23.39
C LEU A 15 32.22 0.23 22.68
N GLU A 16 33.07 1.26 22.55
CA GLU A 16 32.74 2.48 21.81
C GLU A 16 32.47 2.20 20.33
N GLN A 17 33.28 1.36 19.69
CA GLN A 17 33.06 0.96 18.30
C GLN A 17 31.74 0.19 18.14
N ALA A 18 31.42 -0.71 19.07
CA ALA A 18 30.16 -1.45 19.07
C ALA A 18 28.97 -0.51 19.28
N ALA A 19 29.06 0.43 20.22
CA ALA A 19 28.04 1.44 20.46
C ALA A 19 27.79 2.28 19.19
N ARG A 20 28.84 2.81 18.56
CA ARG A 20 28.73 3.58 17.31
C ARG A 20 28.05 2.79 16.20
N LYS A 21 28.43 1.53 16.01
CA LYS A 21 27.81 0.65 14.99
C LYS A 21 26.32 0.42 15.28
N LEU A 22 25.97 0.15 16.53
CA LEU A 22 24.57 -0.03 16.94
C LEU A 22 23.75 1.24 16.73
N THR A 23 24.27 2.41 17.10
CA THR A 23 23.57 3.70 16.91
C THR A 23 23.32 4.01 15.44
N ILE A 24 24.32 3.80 14.56
CA ILE A 24 24.16 3.99 13.11
C ILE A 24 23.08 3.04 12.58
N TYR A 25 23.13 1.77 12.99
CA TYR A 25 22.17 0.77 12.55
C TYR A 25 20.75 1.04 13.06
N SER A 26 20.61 1.43 14.33
CA SER A 26 19.34 1.84 14.95
C SER A 26 18.71 3.01 14.21
N ARG A 27 19.51 4.03 13.84
CA ARG A 27 19.06 5.16 13.03
C ARG A 27 18.61 4.73 11.64
N ALA A 28 19.38 3.89 10.96
CA ALA A 28 19.01 3.37 9.64
C ALA A 28 17.68 2.60 9.66
N LEU A 29 17.46 1.75 10.68
CA LEU A 29 16.20 1.03 10.87
C LEU A 29 15.02 1.97 11.14
N GLN A 30 15.22 3.03 11.93
CA GLN A 30 14.20 4.05 12.17
C GLN A 30 13.83 4.81 10.90
N GLU A 31 14.82 5.20 10.10
CA GLU A 31 14.61 5.86 8.81
C GLU A 31 13.86 4.95 7.82
N GLN A 32 14.24 3.67 7.73
CA GLN A 32 13.52 2.69 6.92
C GLN A 32 12.07 2.50 7.38
N LEU A 33 11.82 2.42 8.69
CA LEU A 33 10.46 2.34 9.23
C LEU A 33 9.63 3.58 8.93
N ALA A 34 10.24 4.78 9.00
CA ALA A 34 9.55 6.02 8.69
C ALA A 34 9.13 6.06 7.21
N ARG A 35 10.04 5.74 6.29
CA ARG A 35 9.76 5.66 4.85
C ARG A 35 8.66 4.64 4.56
N LEU A 36 8.77 3.43 5.10
CA LEU A 36 7.78 2.37 4.88
C LEU A 36 6.39 2.74 5.42
N ARG A 37 6.31 3.50 6.52
CA ARG A 37 5.04 4.01 7.03
C ARG A 37 4.42 5.07 6.11
N GLN A 38 5.24 5.92 5.50
CA GLN A 38 4.77 6.88 4.50
C GLN A 38 4.26 6.16 3.25
N GLU A 39 4.98 5.15 2.76
CA GLU A 39 4.55 4.32 1.64
C GLU A 39 3.22 3.61 1.94
N VAL A 40 3.04 3.06 3.16
CA VAL A 40 1.75 2.48 3.56
C VAL A 40 0.62 3.51 3.57
N ALA A 41 0.89 4.75 3.99
CA ALA A 41 -0.12 5.79 3.97
C ALA A 41 -0.54 6.16 2.53
N ALA A 42 0.43 6.27 1.62
CA ALA A 42 0.17 6.49 0.20
C ALA A 42 -0.61 5.32 -0.41
N GLU A 43 -0.23 4.09 -0.09
CA GLU A 43 -0.93 2.89 -0.57
C GLU A 43 -2.38 2.83 -0.09
N LYS A 44 -2.64 3.20 1.17
CA LYS A 44 -4.00 3.30 1.71
C LYS A 44 -4.82 4.35 0.97
N GLN A 45 -4.22 5.49 0.64
CA GLN A 45 -4.91 6.52 -0.13
C GLN A 45 -5.25 6.02 -1.54
N ALA A 46 -4.33 5.30 -2.19
CA ALA A 46 -4.59 4.69 -3.50
C ALA A 46 -5.74 3.66 -3.44
N VAL A 47 -5.79 2.83 -2.40
CA VAL A 47 -6.90 1.88 -2.18
C VAL A 47 -8.23 2.62 -2.06
N LEU A 48 -8.29 3.69 -1.25
CA LEU A 48 -9.53 4.46 -1.08
C LEU A 48 -10.00 5.05 -2.40
N THR A 49 -9.09 5.65 -3.17
CA THR A 49 -9.41 6.18 -4.51
C THR A 49 -9.95 5.08 -5.43
N SER A 50 -9.31 3.91 -5.47
CA SER A 50 -9.82 2.81 -6.29
C SER A 50 -11.15 2.22 -5.77
N GLU A 51 -11.44 2.29 -4.47
CA GLU A 51 -12.74 1.89 -3.92
C GLU A 51 -13.86 2.91 -4.28
N ASP A 52 -13.51 4.20 -4.34
CA ASP A 52 -14.37 5.24 -4.87
C ASP A 52 -14.64 5.01 -6.37
N ASP A 53 -13.59 4.71 -7.16
CA ASP A 53 -13.72 4.40 -8.60
C ASP A 53 -14.63 3.19 -8.85
N VAL A 54 -14.56 2.14 -8.02
CA VAL A 54 -15.49 1.00 -8.10
C VAL A 54 -16.92 1.43 -7.83
N SER A 55 -17.13 2.31 -6.86
CA SER A 55 -18.46 2.78 -6.48
C SER A 55 -19.08 3.62 -7.59
N GLU A 56 -18.31 4.52 -8.19
CA GLU A 56 -18.73 5.34 -9.34
C GLU A 56 -19.06 4.47 -10.56
N SER A 57 -18.14 3.58 -10.92
CA SER A 57 -18.29 2.67 -12.05
C SER A 57 -19.48 1.71 -11.88
N SER A 58 -19.73 1.23 -10.66
CA SER A 58 -20.91 0.41 -10.35
C SER A 58 -22.22 1.19 -10.46
N ALA A 59 -22.23 2.47 -10.05
CA ALA A 59 -23.40 3.32 -10.20
C ALA A 59 -23.70 3.59 -11.68
N ARG A 60 -22.67 3.89 -12.47
CA ARG A 60 -22.80 4.06 -13.92
C ARG A 60 -23.32 2.80 -14.62
N LEU A 61 -22.82 1.63 -14.24
CA LEU A 61 -23.33 0.35 -14.74
C LEU A 61 -24.82 0.17 -14.43
N GLN A 62 -25.25 0.51 -13.22
CA GLN A 62 -26.65 0.44 -12.83
C GLN A 62 -27.54 1.41 -13.64
N GLU A 63 -27.04 2.62 -13.94
CA GLU A 63 -27.73 3.58 -14.79
C GLU A 63 -27.90 3.04 -16.22
N ILE A 64 -26.85 2.46 -16.81
CA ILE A 64 -26.90 1.82 -18.13
C ILE A 64 -27.94 0.69 -18.14
N GLU A 65 -27.91 -0.20 -17.14
CA GLU A 65 -28.87 -1.31 -17.05
C GLU A 65 -30.33 -0.84 -16.92
N GLN A 66 -30.57 0.28 -16.21
CA GLN A 66 -31.89 0.91 -16.14
C GLN A 66 -32.34 1.50 -17.48
N LEU A 67 -31.43 2.14 -18.22
CA LEU A 67 -31.71 2.68 -19.56
C LEU A 67 -32.03 1.55 -20.55
N MET A 68 -31.22 0.49 -20.55
CA MET A 68 -31.47 -0.70 -21.37
C MET A 68 -32.85 -1.32 -21.08
N THR A 69 -33.21 -1.43 -19.80
CA THR A 69 -34.52 -1.98 -19.40
C THR A 69 -35.68 -1.12 -19.93
N LYS A 70 -35.56 0.21 -19.86
CA LYS A 70 -36.57 1.13 -20.42
C LYS A 70 -36.68 0.97 -21.93
N LEU A 71 -35.54 0.96 -22.61
CA LEU A 71 -35.46 0.85 -24.06
C LEU A 71 -36.01 -0.48 -24.58
N GLN A 72 -35.73 -1.59 -23.88
CA GLN A 72 -36.33 -2.90 -24.18
C GLN A 72 -37.87 -2.87 -24.05
N GLY A 73 -38.40 -2.13 -23.08
CA GLY A 73 -39.84 -1.89 -22.95
C GLY A 73 -40.42 -1.13 -24.16
N GLU A 74 -39.73 -0.09 -24.62
CA GLU A 74 -40.11 0.68 -25.81
C GLU A 74 -40.06 -0.17 -27.08
N ILE A 75 -38.99 -0.93 -27.30
CA ILE A 75 -38.84 -1.86 -28.43
C ILE A 75 -39.98 -2.89 -28.40
N SER A 76 -40.29 -3.44 -27.23
CA SER A 76 -41.37 -4.41 -27.07
C SER A 76 -42.72 -3.80 -27.46
N ALA A 77 -43.01 -2.58 -27.01
CA ALA A 77 -44.24 -1.87 -27.36
C ALA A 77 -44.34 -1.58 -28.87
N LEU A 78 -43.25 -1.13 -29.49
CA LEU A 78 -43.20 -0.85 -30.94
C LEU A 78 -43.32 -2.12 -31.77
N SER A 79 -42.78 -3.25 -31.31
CA SER A 79 -42.78 -4.52 -32.06
C SER A 79 -44.16 -5.16 -32.23
N VAL A 80 -45.14 -4.76 -31.40
CA VAL A 80 -46.52 -5.26 -31.45
C VAL A 80 -47.39 -4.43 -32.41
N LEU A 81 -46.92 -3.25 -32.82
CA LEU A 81 -47.62 -2.40 -33.77
C LEU A 81 -47.52 -2.96 -35.21
N PRO A 82 -48.51 -2.69 -36.08
CA PRO A 82 -48.45 -3.13 -37.47
C PRO A 82 -47.22 -2.53 -38.18
N PRO A 83 -46.54 -3.30 -39.06
CA PRO A 83 -45.28 -2.90 -39.70
C PRO A 83 -45.39 -1.65 -40.58
N SER A 84 -46.60 -1.22 -40.95
CA SER A 84 -46.79 0.00 -41.73
C SER A 84 -46.63 1.29 -40.95
N HIS A 85 -46.46 1.25 -39.62
CA HIS A 85 -46.58 2.46 -38.79
C HIS A 85 -45.26 3.14 -38.41
N ASP A 86 -44.15 2.43 -38.21
CA ASP A 86 -42.87 3.07 -37.83
C ASP A 86 -41.60 2.17 -37.83
N ASP A 87 -41.35 1.40 -38.90
CA ASP A 87 -40.20 0.47 -38.96
C ASP A 87 -38.83 1.16 -38.73
N GLY A 88 -38.67 2.42 -39.13
CA GLY A 88 -37.44 3.19 -38.91
C GLY A 88 -37.18 3.50 -37.42
N SER A 89 -38.23 3.76 -36.66
CA SER A 89 -38.16 4.01 -35.21
C SER A 89 -37.71 2.76 -34.46
N LEU A 90 -38.27 1.58 -34.82
CA LEU A 90 -37.90 0.32 -34.20
C LEU A 90 -36.43 -0.07 -34.49
N VAL A 91 -35.94 0.16 -35.72
CA VAL A 91 -34.52 -0.08 -36.05
C VAL A 91 -33.62 0.85 -35.25
N ALA A 92 -33.95 2.13 -35.16
CA ALA A 92 -33.16 3.10 -34.37
C ALA A 92 -33.07 2.70 -32.89
N ARG A 93 -34.19 2.27 -32.28
CA ARG A 93 -34.18 1.82 -30.87
C ARG A 93 -33.36 0.54 -30.65
N ARG A 94 -33.35 -0.38 -31.61
CA ARG A 94 -32.50 -1.59 -31.53
C ARG A 94 -31.02 -1.24 -31.60
N GLN A 95 -30.66 -0.29 -32.46
CA GLN A 95 -29.28 0.19 -32.54
C GLN A 95 -28.86 0.89 -31.24
N GLU A 96 -29.71 1.75 -30.68
CA GLU A 96 -29.47 2.38 -29.37
C GLU A 96 -29.28 1.34 -28.25
N LEU A 97 -29.98 0.19 -28.32
CA LEU A 97 -29.80 -0.90 -27.36
C LEU A 97 -28.45 -1.59 -27.53
N GLU A 98 -28.01 -1.81 -28.77
CA GLU A 98 -26.70 -2.38 -29.08
C GLU A 98 -25.57 -1.46 -28.58
N GLU A 99 -25.69 -0.14 -28.77
CA GLU A 99 -24.75 0.85 -28.23
C GLU A 99 -24.68 0.80 -26.69
N LEU A 100 -25.83 0.68 -26.00
CA LEU A 100 -25.84 0.53 -24.54
C LEU A 100 -25.27 -0.83 -24.07
N GLU A 101 -25.42 -1.89 -24.85
CA GLU A 101 -24.79 -3.19 -24.56
C GLU A 101 -23.26 -3.11 -24.65
N GLU A 102 -22.74 -2.36 -25.63
CA GLU A 102 -21.31 -2.06 -25.75
C GLU A 102 -20.82 -1.24 -24.55
N GLU A 103 -21.49 -0.13 -24.21
CA GLU A 103 -21.13 0.70 -23.05
C GLU A 103 -21.15 -0.11 -21.74
N ARG A 104 -22.13 -1.00 -21.57
CA ARG A 104 -22.21 -1.91 -20.42
C ARG A 104 -21.00 -2.83 -20.36
N GLN A 105 -20.58 -3.39 -21.49
CA GLN A 105 -19.44 -4.29 -21.55
C GLN A 105 -18.12 -3.57 -21.25
N GLU A 106 -17.94 -2.35 -21.78
CA GLU A 106 -16.79 -1.50 -21.46
C GLU A 106 -16.72 -1.18 -19.96
N GLU A 107 -17.85 -0.84 -19.34
CA GLU A 107 -17.92 -0.53 -17.91
C GLU A 107 -17.62 -1.77 -17.05
N LEU A 108 -18.07 -2.96 -17.45
CA LEU A 108 -17.73 -4.23 -16.79
C LEU A 108 -16.23 -4.55 -16.88
N GLU A 109 -15.60 -4.27 -18.03
CA GLU A 109 -14.15 -4.44 -18.22
C GLU A 109 -13.36 -3.47 -17.35
N LEU A 110 -13.81 -2.21 -17.25
CA LEU A 110 -13.25 -1.22 -16.35
C LEU A 110 -13.34 -1.68 -14.88
N LEU A 111 -14.51 -2.14 -14.42
CA LEU A 111 -14.68 -2.70 -13.08
C LEU A 111 -13.75 -3.89 -12.82
N ALA A 112 -13.60 -4.79 -13.80
CA ALA A 112 -12.70 -5.93 -13.68
C ALA A 112 -11.24 -5.47 -13.53
N HIS A 113 -10.85 -4.45 -14.28
CA HIS A 113 -9.52 -3.83 -14.19
C HIS A 113 -9.28 -3.20 -12.81
N ILE A 114 -10.19 -2.34 -12.33
CA ILE A 114 -10.06 -1.69 -11.02
C ILE A 114 -9.99 -2.73 -9.90
N ASN A 115 -10.81 -3.78 -9.95
CA ASN A 115 -10.77 -4.88 -8.98
C ASN A 115 -9.46 -5.68 -9.02
N SER A 116 -8.79 -5.76 -10.17
CA SER A 116 -7.45 -6.35 -10.27
C SER A 116 -6.42 -5.46 -9.57
N VAL A 117 -6.46 -4.15 -9.82
CA VAL A 117 -5.59 -3.15 -9.19
C VAL A 117 -5.78 -3.13 -7.67
N LEU A 118 -7.01 -3.14 -7.17
CA LEU A 118 -7.32 -3.25 -5.74
C LEU A 118 -6.71 -4.50 -5.08
N ARG A 119 -6.76 -5.64 -5.76
CA ARG A 119 -6.12 -6.88 -5.27
C ARG A 119 -4.60 -6.74 -5.19
N MET A 120 -3.98 -6.08 -6.17
CA MET A 120 -2.55 -5.78 -6.11
C MET A 120 -2.23 -4.86 -4.92
N HIS A 121 -2.99 -3.80 -4.73
CA HIS A 121 -2.79 -2.87 -3.61
C HIS A 121 -2.90 -3.57 -2.24
N ARG A 122 -3.95 -4.38 -2.04
CA ARG A 122 -4.13 -5.15 -0.80
C ARG A 122 -2.98 -6.13 -0.55
N SER A 123 -2.45 -6.75 -1.60
CA SER A 123 -1.27 -7.62 -1.52
C SER A 123 0.00 -6.84 -1.11
N THR A 124 0.21 -5.68 -1.72
CA THR A 124 1.35 -4.79 -1.42
C THR A 124 1.26 -4.27 0.03
N GLN A 125 0.11 -3.77 0.46
CA GLN A 125 -0.13 -3.34 1.83
C GLN A 125 0.17 -4.45 2.84
N SER A 126 -0.27 -5.70 2.56
CA SER A 126 0.01 -6.86 3.40
C SER A 126 1.51 -7.20 3.48
N LYS A 127 2.25 -7.01 2.38
CA LYS A 127 3.72 -7.15 2.37
C LYS A 127 4.39 -6.05 3.20
N MET A 128 4.00 -4.79 3.01
CA MET A 128 4.55 -3.67 3.78
C MET A 128 4.30 -3.83 5.28
N GLN A 129 3.10 -4.26 5.70
CA GLN A 129 2.79 -4.52 7.11
C GLN A 129 3.71 -5.58 7.72
N ARG A 130 4.00 -6.67 6.99
CA ARG A 130 4.96 -7.70 7.42
C ARG A 130 6.39 -7.14 7.54
N MET A 131 6.80 -6.29 6.61
CA MET A 131 8.09 -5.61 6.67
C MET A 131 8.18 -4.65 7.87
N ILE A 132 7.14 -3.85 8.15
CA ILE A 132 7.06 -2.98 9.33
C ILE A 132 7.20 -3.82 10.60
N ALA A 133 6.47 -4.93 10.71
CA ALA A 133 6.56 -5.81 11.87
C ALA A 133 7.97 -6.38 12.05
N THR A 134 8.62 -6.79 10.95
CA THR A 134 9.98 -7.34 10.97
C THR A 134 11.01 -6.29 11.41
N LEU A 135 10.98 -5.11 10.79
CA LEU A 135 11.88 -4.00 11.13
C LEU A 135 11.65 -3.51 12.57
N SER A 136 10.41 -3.49 13.05
CA SER A 136 10.10 -3.10 14.43
C SER A 136 10.68 -4.09 15.45
N ARG A 137 10.62 -5.40 15.17
CA ARG A 137 11.28 -6.42 16.01
C ARG A 137 12.79 -6.26 16.00
N GLU A 138 13.39 -6.01 14.84
CA GLU A 138 14.83 -5.82 14.73
C GLU A 138 15.29 -4.56 15.47
N LEU A 139 14.55 -3.45 15.33
CA LEU A 139 14.82 -2.23 16.08
C LEU A 139 14.77 -2.45 17.60
N ASN A 140 13.80 -3.24 18.08
CA ASN A 140 13.72 -3.59 19.51
C ASN A 140 14.93 -4.43 19.96
N ARG A 141 15.39 -5.39 19.15
CA ARG A 141 16.61 -6.17 19.44
C ARG A 141 17.85 -5.28 19.48
N VAL A 142 17.97 -4.33 18.55
CA VAL A 142 19.07 -3.36 18.52
C VAL A 142 19.05 -2.50 19.79
N ARG A 143 17.88 -1.98 20.20
CA ARG A 143 17.74 -1.23 21.46
C ARG A 143 18.15 -2.04 22.69
N GLN A 144 17.79 -3.32 22.76
CA GLN A 144 18.24 -4.20 23.85
C GLN A 144 19.77 -4.37 23.85
N ARG A 145 20.39 -4.49 22.68
CA ARG A 145 21.86 -4.54 22.55
C ARG A 145 22.51 -3.22 22.95
N GLU A 146 21.94 -2.08 22.55
CA GLU A 146 22.41 -0.75 22.97
C GLU A 146 22.39 -0.62 24.51
N GLN A 147 21.28 -1.01 25.15
CA GLN A 147 21.17 -1.03 26.61
C GLN A 147 22.21 -1.93 27.27
N ALA A 148 22.46 -3.13 26.71
CA ALA A 148 23.47 -4.04 27.23
C ALA A 148 24.91 -3.45 27.14
N VAL A 149 25.23 -2.74 26.05
CA VAL A 149 26.52 -2.05 25.90
C VAL A 149 26.66 -0.94 26.93
N VAL A 150 25.63 -0.13 27.16
CA VAL A 150 25.62 0.92 28.19
C VAL A 150 25.81 0.33 29.59
N LEU A 151 25.04 -0.72 29.94
CA LEU A 151 25.16 -1.39 31.24
C LEU A 151 26.56 -1.98 31.45
N THR A 152 27.15 -2.55 30.40
CA THR A 152 28.51 -3.10 30.45
C THR A 152 29.53 -2.00 30.73
N ALA A 153 29.46 -0.88 30.00
CA ALA A 153 30.35 0.27 30.20
C ALA A 153 30.27 0.83 31.63
N LEU A 154 29.04 0.94 32.19
CA LEU A 154 28.80 1.38 33.57
C LEU A 154 29.37 0.39 34.60
N ARG A 155 29.11 -0.91 34.46
CA ARG A 155 29.58 -1.96 35.39
C ARG A 155 31.09 -2.07 35.45
N THR A 156 31.77 -1.86 34.33
CA THR A 156 33.23 -1.89 34.28
C THR A 156 33.91 -0.66 34.91
N ARG A 157 33.15 0.28 35.52
CA ARG A 157 33.64 1.59 36.02
C ARG A 157 34.41 2.40 34.97
N ILE A 158 34.17 2.12 33.68
CA ILE A 158 34.89 2.78 32.59
C ILE A 158 34.31 4.17 32.33
N VAL A 159 33.08 4.44 32.78
CA VAL A 159 32.50 5.79 32.81
C VAL A 159 32.38 6.24 34.26
N LYS A 160 33.23 7.18 34.68
CA LYS A 160 32.94 8.02 35.86
C LYS A 160 31.79 8.94 35.45
N VAL A 161 30.59 8.68 35.97
CA VAL A 161 29.50 9.66 35.89
C VAL A 161 29.97 10.89 36.68
N LEU A 162 30.38 11.94 35.97
CA LEU A 162 30.58 13.26 36.54
C LEU A 162 29.19 13.79 36.90
N VAL A 163 28.78 13.57 38.14
CA VAL A 163 27.67 14.31 38.73
C VAL A 163 28.13 15.77 38.79
N PRO A 164 27.42 16.72 38.15
CA PRO A 164 27.77 18.12 38.28
C PRO A 164 27.57 18.51 39.74
N LYS A 165 28.63 18.98 40.39
CA LYS A 165 28.52 19.60 41.72
C LYS A 165 27.62 20.83 41.58
N MET A 166 26.53 20.84 42.34
CA MET A 166 25.78 22.06 42.63
C MET A 166 26.64 23.00 43.49
#